data_AF-A0A0E1QD98-F1
#
_entry.id   AF-A0A0E1QD98-F1
#
_cell.length_a   1.000
_cell.length_b   1.000
_cell.length_c   1.000
_cell.angle_alpha   90.00
_cell.angle_beta   90.00
_cell.angle_gamma   90.00
#
_symmetry.space_group_name_H-M   'P 1'
#
loop_
_entity.id
_entity.type
_entity.pdbx_description
1 polymer ?
#
loop_
_entity_poly.entity_id
_entity_poly.type
_entity_poly.pdbx_seq_one_letter_code
_entity_poly.pdbx_strand_id
1 'polypeptide(L)'
;MNPYEILGINKNASKEEIQQAYRKLAKKYHPDQYGNNPLRDLAEQKMREINEAYDYLMKNNNSQSYNSNNYNGSYNSHSSNDYASIRADIDRGNISSAEQKLNSINVRNAEWYYLMGRVNYSKGWYDVAYNYFNNAYSLDPSNFEYRDALDKMSRNNSSYRKPYYSERRSDPDMCKICGTLYCIDCCCECCGGDFISCC
;
A
#
# COMPACT_ATOMS: atom_id res chain seq x y z
N MET A 1 -11.88 38.04 -7.07
CA MET A 1 -13.29 37.62 -6.87
C MET A 1 -13.35 36.76 -5.61
N ASN A 2 -14.21 37.09 -4.65
CA ASN A 2 -14.35 36.25 -3.45
C ASN A 2 -15.20 35.01 -3.80
N PRO A 3 -14.69 33.78 -3.60
CA PRO A 3 -15.42 32.54 -3.90
C PRO A 3 -16.75 32.42 -3.15
N TYR A 4 -16.81 32.95 -1.92
CA TYR A 4 -18.03 33.02 -1.11
C TYR A 4 -19.11 33.89 -1.74
N GLU A 5 -18.73 34.99 -2.39
CA GLU A 5 -19.66 35.89 -3.07
C GLU A 5 -20.20 35.26 -4.37
N ILE A 6 -19.38 34.47 -5.07
CA ILE A 6 -19.80 33.74 -6.28
C ILE A 6 -20.88 32.71 -5.95
N LEU A 7 -20.73 32.00 -4.82
CA LEU A 7 -21.72 31.04 -4.33
C LEU A 7 -22.88 31.69 -3.57
N GLY A 8 -22.78 32.99 -3.23
CA GLY A 8 -23.80 33.73 -2.48
C GLY A 8 -23.93 33.28 -1.02
N ILE A 9 -22.83 32.87 -0.39
CA ILE A 9 -22.78 32.34 0.97
C ILE A 9 -21.89 33.19 1.89
N ASN A 10 -22.06 33.04 3.20
CA ASN A 10 -21.22 33.74 4.17
C ASN A 10 -19.79 33.17 4.17
N LYS A 11 -18.80 33.99 4.52
CA LYS A 11 -17.39 33.58 4.67
C LYS A 11 -17.19 32.47 5.72
N ASN A 12 -18.13 32.38 6.67
CA ASN A 12 -18.16 31.36 7.73
C ASN A 12 -19.09 30.17 7.39
N ALA A 13 -19.51 30.00 6.14
CA ALA A 13 -20.44 28.95 5.76
C ALA A 13 -19.83 27.54 5.95
N SER A 14 -20.66 26.60 6.40
CA SER A 14 -20.25 25.21 6.61
C SER A 14 -20.04 24.47 5.26
N LYS A 15 -19.37 23.32 5.29
CA LYS A 15 -19.20 22.47 4.09
C LYS A 15 -20.53 22.04 3.50
N GLU A 16 -21.53 21.76 4.34
CA GLU A 16 -22.88 21.41 3.89
C GLU A 16 -23.54 22.59 3.18
N GLU A 17 -23.39 23.81 3.71
CA GLU A 17 -23.94 25.02 3.10
C GLU A 17 -23.29 25.34 1.74
N ILE A 18 -21.96 25.19 1.64
CA ILE A 18 -21.21 25.33 0.37
C ILE A 18 -21.75 24.35 -0.67
N GLN A 19 -21.94 23.08 -0.28
CA GLN A 19 -22.44 22.05 -1.19
C GLN A 19 -23.89 22.28 -1.60
N GLN A 20 -24.74 22.75 -0.69
CA GLN A 20 -26.13 23.09 -1.00
C GLN A 20 -26.24 24.29 -1.94
N ALA A 21 -25.44 25.33 -1.73
CA ALA A 21 -25.39 26.51 -2.60
C ALA A 21 -24.92 26.13 -4.01
N TYR A 22 -23.85 25.32 -4.10
CA TYR A 22 -23.37 24.78 -5.37
C TYR A 22 -24.46 24.02 -6.12
N ARG A 23 -25.16 23.07 -5.47
CA ARG A 23 -26.24 22.29 -6.13
C ARG A 23 -27.39 23.18 -6.63
N LYS A 24 -27.74 24.23 -5.87
CA LYS A 24 -28.78 25.20 -6.28
C LYS A 24 -28.36 25.99 -7.51
N LEU A 25 -27.12 26.48 -7.54
CA LEU A 25 -26.58 27.24 -8.67
C LEU A 25 -26.33 26.37 -9.90
N ALA A 26 -25.82 25.15 -9.71
CA ALA A 26 -25.61 24.18 -10.78
C ALA A 26 -26.92 23.79 -11.46
N LYS A 27 -28.01 23.61 -10.70
CA LYS A 27 -29.35 23.37 -11.26
C LYS A 27 -29.87 24.59 -12.03
N LYS A 28 -29.56 25.80 -11.55
CA LYS A 28 -29.99 27.06 -12.17
C LYS A 28 -29.28 27.34 -13.50
N TYR A 29 -27.99 27.03 -13.62
CA TYR A 29 -27.17 27.28 -14.81
C TYR A 29 -26.94 26.02 -15.67
N HIS A 30 -27.69 24.94 -15.44
CA HIS A 30 -27.50 23.68 -16.17
C HIS A 30 -27.78 23.88 -17.68
N PRO A 31 -26.94 23.35 -18.58
CA PRO A 31 -27.10 23.55 -20.03
C PRO A 31 -28.45 23.05 -20.57
N ASP A 32 -29.05 22.06 -19.91
CA ASP A 32 -30.39 21.53 -20.22
C ASP A 32 -31.52 22.57 -20.06
N GLN A 33 -31.34 23.58 -19.21
CA GLN A 33 -32.31 24.66 -19.03
C GLN A 33 -32.22 25.73 -20.16
N TYR A 34 -31.13 25.77 -20.94
CA TYR A 34 -30.81 26.87 -21.86
C TYR A 34 -30.59 26.45 -23.32
N GLY A 35 -31.10 25.28 -23.72
CA GLY A 35 -30.92 24.62 -25.03
C GLY A 35 -30.50 25.50 -26.22
N ASN A 36 -31.39 26.37 -26.72
CA ASN A 36 -31.15 27.24 -27.90
C ASN A 36 -31.16 28.75 -27.58
N ASN A 37 -30.94 29.15 -26.32
CA ASN A 37 -30.92 30.55 -25.93
C ASN A 37 -29.52 31.17 -26.11
N PRO A 38 -29.37 32.41 -26.61
CA PRO A 38 -28.09 33.11 -26.66
C PRO A 38 -27.46 33.35 -25.27
N LEU A 39 -28.23 33.11 -24.20
CA LEU A 39 -27.77 33.14 -22.81
C LEU A 39 -26.99 31.88 -22.39
N ARG A 40 -26.88 30.86 -23.27
CA ARG A 40 -26.15 29.62 -22.98
C ARG A 40 -24.68 29.87 -22.70
N ASP A 41 -24.04 30.74 -23.48
CA ASP A 41 -22.61 31.04 -23.34
C ASP A 41 -22.33 31.76 -22.01
N LEU A 42 -23.25 32.63 -21.58
CA LEU A 42 -23.20 33.30 -20.27
C LEU A 42 -23.45 32.32 -19.13
N ALA A 43 -24.39 31.38 -19.29
CA ALA A 43 -24.65 30.34 -18.30
C ALA A 43 -23.44 29.39 -18.13
N GLU A 44 -22.76 29.05 -19.23
CA GLU A 44 -21.54 28.24 -19.22
C GLU A 44 -20.38 28.97 -18.52
N GLN A 45 -20.21 30.26 -18.81
CA GLN A 45 -19.21 31.08 -18.13
C GLN A 45 -19.49 31.19 -16.63
N LYS A 46 -20.76 31.41 -16.24
CA LYS A 46 -21.17 31.42 -14.83
C LYS A 46 -20.96 30.08 -14.15
N MET A 47 -21.24 28.98 -14.84
CA MET A 47 -21.02 27.64 -14.30
C MET A 47 -19.53 27.38 -14.06
N ARG A 48 -18.65 27.82 -14.96
CA ARG A 48 -17.19 27.76 -14.75
C ARG A 48 -16.76 28.51 -13.49
N GLU A 49 -17.24 29.73 -13.30
CA GLU A 49 -16.95 30.53 -12.10
C GLU A 49 -17.46 29.84 -10.83
N ILE A 50 -18.64 29.22 -10.87
CA ILE A 50 -19.23 28.48 -9.74
C ILE A 50 -18.39 27.25 -9.38
N ASN A 51 -17.94 26.48 -10.38
CA ASN A 51 -17.10 25.31 -10.17
C ASN A 51 -15.75 25.69 -9.55
N GLU A 52 -15.09 26.72 -10.09
CA GLU A 52 -13.80 27.21 -9.58
C GLU A 52 -13.92 27.71 -8.14
N ALA A 53 -15.00 28.44 -7.83
CA ALA A 53 -15.28 28.90 -6.47
C ALA A 53 -15.52 27.74 -5.49
N TYR A 54 -16.28 26.72 -5.91
CA TYR A 54 -16.54 25.53 -5.09
C TYR A 54 -15.26 24.75 -4.81
N ASP A 55 -14.43 24.50 -5.82
CA ASP A 55 -13.18 23.75 -5.69
C ASP A 55 -12.20 24.49 -4.77
N TYR A 56 -12.07 25.80 -4.92
CA TYR A 56 -11.24 26.63 -4.06
C TYR A 56 -11.71 26.55 -2.60
N LEU A 57 -13.02 26.66 -2.36
CA LEU A 57 -13.59 26.62 -1.01
C LEU A 57 -13.44 25.23 -0.39
N MET A 58 -13.67 24.16 -1.15
CA MET A 58 -13.53 22.79 -0.64
C MET A 58 -12.08 22.46 -0.26
N LYS A 59 -11.10 22.96 -1.03
CA LYS A 59 -9.67 22.81 -0.74
C LYS A 59 -9.24 23.61 0.49
N ASN A 60 -9.69 24.86 0.62
CA ASN A 60 -9.32 25.73 1.75
C ASN A 60 -10.06 25.36 3.06
N ASN A 61 -11.32 24.93 3.00
CA ASN A 61 -12.04 24.42 4.18
C ASN A 61 -11.44 23.11 4.70
N ASN A 62 -10.71 22.35 3.87
CA ASN A 62 -9.95 21.19 4.32
C ASN A 62 -8.63 21.55 5.04
N SER A 63 -8.15 22.80 4.92
CA SER A 63 -6.86 23.20 5.48
C SER A 63 -6.91 23.51 6.99
N GLN A 64 -8.10 23.68 7.58
CA GLN A 64 -8.26 23.82 9.04
C GLN A 64 -8.73 22.53 9.76
N SER A 65 -8.90 21.43 9.03
CA SER A 65 -9.12 20.12 9.64
C SER A 65 -8.47 19.07 8.77
N TYR A 66 -7.15 19.00 8.89
CA TYR A 66 -6.41 17.77 8.64
C TYR A 66 -6.75 16.76 9.74
N ASN A 67 -8.00 16.32 9.77
CA ASN A 67 -8.42 15.20 10.59
C ASN A 67 -9.24 14.27 9.70
N SER A 68 -8.51 13.33 9.10
CA SER A 68 -8.93 11.98 8.76
C SER A 68 -10.45 11.77 8.71
N ASN A 69 -11.07 12.07 7.57
CA ASN A 69 -12.35 11.46 7.25
C ASN A 69 -12.27 10.78 5.88
N ASN A 70 -11.85 9.54 6.01
CA ASN A 70 -12.09 8.37 5.18
C ASN A 70 -13.46 8.47 4.49
N TYR A 71 -13.48 9.04 3.28
CA TYR A 71 -14.60 8.95 2.36
C TYR A 71 -14.55 7.56 1.74
N ASN A 72 -15.17 6.57 2.39
CA ASN A 72 -15.43 5.28 1.77
C ASN A 72 -16.95 5.08 1.67
N GLY A 73 -17.40 4.97 0.42
CA GLY A 73 -18.79 4.80 0.06
C GLY A 73 -19.36 3.53 0.68
N SER A 74 -20.55 3.67 1.27
CA SER A 74 -21.33 2.59 1.85
C SER A 74 -21.69 1.55 0.79
N TYR A 75 -20.87 0.51 0.68
CA TYR A 75 -21.19 -0.76 0.04
C TYR A 75 -20.81 -1.89 1.00
N ASN A 76 -21.80 -2.63 1.51
CA ASN A 76 -21.66 -3.80 2.38
C ASN A 76 -20.82 -3.60 3.67
N SER A 77 -21.37 -2.78 4.57
CA SER A 77 -20.74 -2.33 5.83
C SER A 77 -20.43 -3.41 6.89
N HIS A 78 -20.97 -4.63 6.81
CA HIS A 78 -20.70 -5.65 7.85
C HIS A 78 -19.30 -6.26 7.70
N SER A 79 -18.94 -6.74 6.50
CA SER A 79 -17.65 -7.41 6.29
C SER A 79 -16.46 -6.44 6.34
N SER A 80 -16.63 -5.20 5.87
CA SER A 80 -15.58 -4.17 5.93
C SER A 80 -15.19 -3.78 7.36
N ASN A 81 -16.14 -3.76 8.29
CA ASN A 81 -15.89 -3.43 9.70
C ASN A 81 -15.14 -4.56 10.42
N ASP A 82 -15.45 -5.82 10.10
CA ASP A 82 -14.75 -6.98 10.66
C ASP A 82 -13.26 -6.95 10.28
N TYR A 83 -12.95 -6.73 8.99
CA TYR A 83 -11.57 -6.63 8.50
C TYR A 83 -10.82 -5.42 9.06
N ALA A 84 -11.49 -4.29 9.28
CA ALA A 84 -10.88 -3.13 9.91
C ALA A 84 -10.45 -3.43 11.36
N SER A 85 -11.30 -4.14 12.12
CA SER A 85 -10.96 -4.57 13.48
C SER A 85 -9.78 -5.56 13.50
N ILE A 86 -9.74 -6.48 12.53
CA ILE A 86 -8.66 -7.46 12.38
C ILE A 86 -7.32 -6.77 12.05
N ARG A 87 -7.33 -5.79 11.14
CA ARG A 87 -6.15 -4.97 10.82
C ARG A 87 -5.58 -4.30 12.08
N ALA A 88 -6.46 -3.66 12.87
CA ALA A 88 -6.06 -3.01 14.11
C ALA A 88 -5.44 -3.99 15.12
N ASP A 89 -5.94 -5.22 15.21
CA ASP A 89 -5.37 -6.24 16.08
C ASP A 89 -4.00 -6.72 15.60
N ILE A 90 -3.80 -6.88 14.28
CA ILE A 90 -2.50 -7.22 13.69
C ILE A 90 -1.48 -6.10 13.98
N ASP A 91 -1.87 -4.84 13.80
CA ASP A 91 -0.98 -3.70 14.02
C ASP A 91 -0.59 -3.54 15.50
N ARG A 92 -1.47 -3.97 16.41
CA ARG A 92 -1.19 -4.05 17.85
C ARG A 92 -0.36 -5.29 18.25
N GLY A 93 -0.12 -6.21 17.32
CA GLY A 93 0.57 -7.48 17.59
C GLY A 93 -0.30 -8.57 18.24
N ASN A 94 -1.61 -8.36 18.33
CA ASN A 94 -2.58 -9.32 18.87
C ASN A 94 -2.96 -10.38 17.82
N ILE A 95 -1.98 -11.14 17.35
CA ILE A 95 -2.11 -12.08 16.22
C ILE A 95 -3.15 -13.18 16.52
N SER A 96 -3.21 -13.66 17.76
CA SER A 96 -4.16 -14.70 18.16
C SER A 96 -5.63 -14.28 18.04
N SER A 97 -5.94 -13.02 18.40
CA SER A 97 -7.31 -12.50 18.27
C SER A 97 -7.69 -12.27 16.81
N ALA A 98 -6.75 -11.75 16.00
CA ALA A 98 -6.92 -11.58 14.57
C ALA A 98 -7.24 -12.92 13.87
N GLU A 99 -6.55 -13.99 14.23
CA GLU A 99 -6.78 -15.34 13.70
C GLU A 99 -8.16 -15.89 14.08
N GLN A 100 -8.57 -15.75 15.34
CA GLN A 100 -9.90 -16.18 15.79
C GLN A 100 -11.01 -15.48 15.00
N LYS A 101 -10.88 -14.16 14.81
CA LYS A 101 -11.81 -13.37 14.00
C LYS A 101 -11.82 -13.81 12.54
N LEU A 102 -10.65 -14.00 11.93
CA LEU A 102 -10.54 -14.49 10.56
C LEU A 102 -11.14 -15.90 10.39
N ASN A 103 -11.00 -16.78 11.38
CA ASN A 103 -11.57 -18.12 11.34
C ASN A 103 -13.10 -18.12 11.46
N SER A 104 -13.68 -17.11 12.13
CA SER A 104 -15.14 -16.95 12.22
C SER A 104 -15.77 -16.50 10.90
N ILE A 105 -14.99 -15.87 10.01
CA ILE A 105 -15.43 -15.46 8.68
C ILE A 105 -15.45 -16.68 7.78
N ASN A 106 -16.60 -16.96 7.14
CA ASN A 106 -16.74 -18.09 6.22
C ASN A 106 -16.38 -17.74 4.76
N VAL A 107 -16.45 -16.47 4.40
CA VAL A 107 -16.19 -16.00 3.02
C VAL A 107 -14.69 -15.73 2.85
N ARG A 108 -14.07 -16.45 1.92
CA ARG A 108 -12.65 -16.30 1.58
C ARG A 108 -12.51 -15.33 0.41
N ASN A 109 -12.53 -14.03 0.72
CA ASN A 109 -12.26 -12.97 -0.25
C ASN A 109 -10.75 -12.65 -0.33
N ALA A 110 -10.36 -11.80 -1.28
CA ALA A 110 -8.96 -11.38 -1.45
C ALA A 110 -8.37 -10.75 -0.17
N GLU A 111 -9.17 -9.93 0.50
CA GLU A 111 -8.80 -9.25 1.76
C GLU A 111 -8.52 -10.26 2.89
N TRP A 112 -9.36 -11.29 3.03
CA TRP A 112 -9.18 -12.34 4.02
C TRP A 112 -7.86 -13.07 3.81
N TYR A 113 -7.53 -13.43 2.55
CA TYR A 113 -6.27 -14.07 2.23
C TYR A 113 -5.08 -13.17 2.55
N TYR A 114 -5.19 -11.87 2.27
CA TYR A 114 -4.16 -10.90 2.62
C TYR A 114 -3.93 -10.80 4.13
N LEU A 115 -4.99 -10.64 4.92
CA LEU A 115 -4.89 -10.55 6.37
C LEU A 115 -4.39 -11.86 6.99
N MET A 116 -4.82 -13.00 6.46
CA MET A 116 -4.29 -14.30 6.87
C MET A 116 -2.80 -14.44 6.53
N GLY A 117 -2.38 -13.96 5.37
CA GLY A 117 -0.97 -13.85 4.99
C GLY A 117 -0.17 -13.00 5.98
N ARG A 118 -0.70 -11.83 6.37
CA ARG A 118 -0.06 -10.95 7.39
C ARG A 118 0.05 -11.62 8.76
N VAL A 119 -1.00 -12.32 9.21
CA VAL A 119 -0.99 -13.09 10.46
C VAL A 119 0.12 -14.13 10.45
N ASN A 120 0.24 -14.91 9.37
CA ASN A 120 1.27 -15.94 9.23
C ASN A 120 2.68 -15.34 9.09
N TYR A 121 2.78 -14.19 8.41
CA TYR A 121 4.04 -13.45 8.31
C TYR A 121 4.54 -13.01 9.68
N SER A 122 3.67 -12.46 10.54
CA SER A 122 4.01 -12.10 11.91
C SER A 122 4.38 -13.30 12.79
N LYS A 123 3.87 -14.50 12.47
CA LYS A 123 4.24 -15.76 13.14
C LYS A 123 5.59 -16.32 12.66
N GLY A 124 6.16 -15.80 11.56
CA GLY A 124 7.39 -16.29 10.95
C GLY A 124 7.20 -17.43 9.93
N TRP A 125 5.96 -17.76 9.56
CA TRP A 125 5.67 -18.78 8.55
C TRP A 125 5.65 -18.15 7.15
N TYR A 126 6.83 -17.77 6.67
CA TYR A 126 6.99 -17.00 5.43
C TYR A 126 6.51 -17.73 4.18
N ASP A 127 6.75 -19.05 4.10
CA ASP A 127 6.33 -19.84 2.93
C ASP A 127 4.80 -19.88 2.80
N VAL A 128 4.11 -20.10 3.91
CA VAL A 128 2.65 -20.12 3.98
C VAL A 128 2.09 -18.73 3.68
N ALA A 129 2.69 -17.68 4.27
CA ALA A 129 2.31 -16.30 4.01
C ALA A 129 2.44 -15.91 2.53
N TYR A 130 3.50 -16.38 1.85
CA TYR A 130 3.72 -16.10 0.43
C TYR A 130 2.61 -16.65 -0.46
N ASN A 131 2.19 -17.89 -0.19
CA ASN A 131 1.08 -18.51 -0.92
C ASN A 131 -0.22 -17.74 -0.72
N TYR A 132 -0.49 -17.26 0.50
CA TYR A 132 -1.66 -16.45 0.77
C TYR A 132 -1.64 -15.08 0.06
N PHE A 133 -0.50 -14.41 0.02
CA PHE A 133 -0.37 -13.15 -0.73
C PHE A 133 -0.51 -13.36 -2.25
N ASN A 134 0.02 -14.46 -2.80
CA ASN A 134 -0.19 -14.78 -4.21
C ASN A 134 -1.66 -15.07 -4.53
N ASN A 135 -2.36 -15.79 -3.65
CA ASN A 135 -3.79 -16.04 -3.81
C ASN A 135 -4.59 -14.72 -3.74
N ALA A 136 -4.26 -13.83 -2.82
CA ALA A 136 -4.88 -12.50 -2.72
C ALA A 136 -4.65 -11.67 -4.00
N TYR A 137 -3.41 -11.64 -4.50
CA TYR A 137 -3.06 -10.94 -5.74
C TYR A 137 -3.76 -11.52 -6.97
N SER A 138 -3.92 -12.84 -7.03
CA SER A 138 -4.61 -13.51 -8.14
C SER A 138 -6.11 -13.16 -8.19
N LEU A 139 -6.73 -12.93 -7.03
CA LEU A 139 -8.13 -12.54 -6.93
C LEU A 139 -8.35 -11.06 -7.26
N ASP A 140 -7.42 -10.19 -6.86
CA ASP A 140 -7.46 -8.77 -7.18
C ASP A 140 -6.06 -8.24 -7.54
N PRO A 141 -5.69 -8.29 -8.84
CA PRO A 141 -4.42 -7.78 -9.32
C PRO A 141 -4.33 -6.25 -9.30
N SER A 142 -5.45 -5.55 -9.15
CA SER A 142 -5.54 -4.09 -9.22
C SER A 142 -5.15 -3.42 -7.90
N ASN A 143 -5.21 -4.16 -6.79
CA ASN A 143 -4.90 -3.65 -5.47
C ASN A 143 -3.37 -3.52 -5.27
N PHE A 144 -2.94 -2.30 -4.93
CA PHE A 144 -1.52 -1.98 -4.72
C PHE A 144 -0.96 -2.60 -3.42
N GLU A 145 -1.79 -2.81 -2.39
CA GLU A 145 -1.34 -3.34 -1.09
C GLU A 145 -0.81 -4.77 -1.24
N TYR A 146 -1.49 -5.60 -2.03
CA TYR A 146 -1.11 -7.00 -2.24
C TYR A 146 0.18 -7.11 -3.03
N ARG A 147 0.34 -6.25 -4.05
CA ARG A 147 1.57 -6.17 -4.84
C ARG A 147 2.75 -5.71 -3.99
N ASP A 148 2.57 -4.70 -3.15
CA ASP A 148 3.61 -4.21 -2.25
C ASP A 148 4.05 -5.28 -1.24
N ALA A 149 3.10 -6.05 -0.68
CA ALA A 149 3.42 -7.16 0.22
C ALA A 149 4.24 -8.28 -0.46
N LEU A 150 3.91 -8.62 -1.71
CA LEU A 150 4.69 -9.59 -2.50
C LEU A 150 6.10 -9.07 -2.85
N ASP A 151 6.22 -7.81 -3.24
CA ASP A 151 7.52 -7.21 -3.55
C ASP A 151 8.44 -7.20 -2.33
N LYS A 152 7.92 -6.85 -1.16
CA LYS A 152 8.63 -6.96 0.12
C LYS A 152 9.11 -8.39 0.37
N MET A 153 8.28 -9.39 0.10
CA MET A 153 8.65 -10.80 0.28
C MET A 153 9.75 -11.25 -0.69
N SER A 154 9.63 -10.86 -1.97
CA SER A 154 10.59 -11.18 -3.03
C SER A 154 11.97 -10.58 -2.74
N ARG A 155 12.01 -9.34 -2.24
CA ARG A 155 13.25 -8.66 -1.82
C ARG A 155 13.91 -9.36 -0.64
N ASN A 156 13.13 -9.76 0.36
CA ASN A 156 13.65 -10.49 1.52
C ASN A 156 14.22 -11.85 1.12
N ASN A 157 13.57 -12.55 0.17
CA ASN A 157 14.08 -13.82 -0.35
C ASN A 157 15.34 -13.61 -1.22
N SER A 158 15.42 -12.53 -2.00
CA SER A 158 16.61 -12.20 -2.80
C SER A 158 17.83 -11.80 -1.95
N SER A 159 17.62 -11.20 -0.77
CA SER A 159 18.70 -10.95 0.19
C SER A 159 19.32 -12.24 0.74
N TYR A 160 18.53 -13.30 0.89
CA TYR A 160 19.02 -14.63 1.27
C TYR A 160 19.61 -15.41 0.08
N ARG A 161 19.05 -15.23 -1.12
CA ARG A 161 19.61 -15.70 -2.39
C ARG A 161 20.55 -14.66 -3.00
N LYS A 162 21.58 -14.20 -2.26
CA LYS A 162 22.73 -13.63 -2.97
C LYS A 162 23.35 -14.74 -3.81
N PRO A 163 23.40 -14.62 -5.15
CA PRO A 163 24.15 -15.56 -5.95
C PRO A 163 25.60 -15.45 -5.51
N TYR A 164 26.22 -16.59 -5.24
CA TYR A 164 27.63 -16.75 -4.87
C TYR A 164 28.58 -16.39 -6.04
N TYR A 165 28.16 -15.48 -6.91
CA TYR A 165 28.81 -15.00 -8.10
C TYR A 165 28.59 -13.49 -8.19
N SER A 166 29.22 -12.73 -7.30
CA SER A 166 29.55 -11.34 -7.60
C SER A 166 30.72 -10.88 -6.74
N GLU A 167 31.74 -10.42 -7.45
CA GLU A 167 32.86 -9.60 -7.00
C GLU A 167 33.97 -10.24 -6.17
N ARG A 168 35.00 -10.63 -6.94
CA ARG A 168 36.43 -10.52 -6.61
C ARG A 168 36.72 -9.34 -5.67
N ARG A 169 36.86 -9.61 -4.37
CA ARG A 169 37.86 -8.97 -3.50
C ARG A 169 38.25 -9.99 -2.42
N SER A 170 39.55 -10.08 -2.24
CA SER A 170 40.29 -11.19 -1.65
C SER A 170 40.27 -11.12 -0.13
N ASP A 171 39.35 -11.83 0.50
CA ASP A 171 39.53 -12.30 1.88
C ASP A 171 39.59 -13.83 1.85
N PRO A 172 40.74 -14.45 2.21
CA PRO A 172 40.86 -15.90 2.18
C PRO A 172 40.13 -16.50 3.39
N ASP A 173 38.96 -17.08 3.12
CA ASP A 173 38.24 -17.95 4.05
C ASP A 173 39.18 -19.01 4.65
N MET A 174 39.11 -19.21 5.96
CA MET A 174 39.93 -20.18 6.71
C MET A 174 39.86 -21.59 6.09
N CYS A 175 38.71 -21.98 5.54
CA CYS A 175 38.53 -23.24 4.84
C CYS A 175 39.34 -23.34 3.53
N LYS A 176 39.54 -22.24 2.81
CA LYS A 176 40.42 -22.19 1.63
C LYS A 176 41.89 -22.21 2.04
N ILE A 177 42.25 -21.58 3.15
CA ILE A 177 43.61 -21.68 3.70
C ILE A 177 43.91 -23.13 4.10
N CYS A 178 43.01 -23.80 4.83
CA CYS A 178 43.17 -25.21 5.19
C CYS A 178 43.23 -26.12 3.96
N GLY A 179 42.39 -25.90 2.95
CA GLY A 179 42.44 -26.67 1.69
C GLY A 179 43.73 -26.44 0.90
N THR A 180 44.25 -25.20 0.87
CA THR A 180 45.50 -24.88 0.18
C THR A 180 46.70 -25.47 0.92
N LEU A 181 46.69 -25.44 2.27
CA LEU A 181 47.72 -26.06 3.09
C LEU A 181 47.74 -27.58 2.92
N TYR A 182 46.58 -28.23 2.87
CA TYR A 182 46.49 -29.67 2.63
C TYR A 182 46.97 -30.06 1.22
N CYS A 183 46.64 -29.24 0.20
CA CYS A 183 47.15 -29.45 -1.15
C CYS A 183 48.66 -29.20 -1.26
N ILE A 184 49.22 -28.26 -0.50
CA ILE A 184 50.67 -28.04 -0.42
C ILE A 184 51.36 -29.23 0.28
N ASP A 185 50.75 -29.77 1.33
CA ASP A 185 51.26 -30.94 2.06
C ASP A 185 51.31 -32.19 1.15
N CYS A 186 50.21 -32.47 0.43
CA CYS A 186 50.19 -33.57 -0.55
C CYS A 186 51.15 -33.36 -1.73
N CYS A 187 51.35 -32.12 -2.18
CA CYS A 187 52.29 -31.81 -3.27
C CYS A 187 53.76 -31.90 -2.82
N CYS A 188 54.07 -31.65 -1.54
CA CYS A 188 55.40 -31.82 -0.97
C CYS A 188 55.76 -33.30 -0.76
N GLU A 189 54.81 -34.15 -0.35
CA GLU A 189 55.05 -35.61 -0.24
C GLU A 189 55.34 -36.27 -1.60
N CYS A 190 54.77 -35.75 -2.69
CA CYS A 190 55.04 -36.24 -4.05
C CYS A 190 56.37 -35.73 -4.64
N CYS A 191 56.99 -34.68 -4.07
CA CYS A 191 58.24 -34.10 -4.56
C CYS A 191 59.44 -34.27 -3.59
N GLY A 192 59.30 -35.05 -2.51
CA GLY A 192 60.42 -35.53 -1.70
C GLY A 192 61.11 -34.49 -0.82
N GLY A 193 60.35 -33.59 -0.17
CA GLY A 193 60.91 -32.63 0.79
C GLY A 193 59.92 -32.23 1.88
N ASP A 194 60.10 -32.81 3.07
CA ASP A 194 59.33 -32.57 4.28
C ASP A 194 59.69 -31.20 4.89
N PHE A 195 58.68 -30.33 5.06
CA PHE A 195 58.83 -29.05 5.78
C PHE A 195 58.48 -29.16 7.27
N ILE A 196 57.99 -30.32 7.73
CA ILE A 196 57.71 -30.61 9.13
C ILE A 196 58.24 -32.02 9.45
N SER A 197 59.31 -32.08 10.23
CA SER A 197 59.80 -33.31 10.85
C SER A 197 58.69 -33.86 11.76
N CYS A 198 58.16 -35.03 11.44
CA CYS A 198 57.31 -35.77 12.38
C CYS A 198 58.14 -36.17 13.61
N CYS A 199 57.85 -35.53 14.75
CA CYS A 199 58.17 -36.04 16.08
C CYS A 199 56.88 -36.62 16.69
#